data_AF-A0A7I6N9I2-F1
#
_entry.id   AF-A0A7I6N9I2-F1
#
_cell.length_a   1.000
_cell.length_b   1.000
_cell.length_c   1.000
_cell.angle_alpha   90.00
_cell.angle_beta   90.00
_cell.angle_gamma   90.00
#
_symmetry.space_group_name_H-M   'P 1'
#
loop_
_entity.id
_entity.type
_entity.pdbx_description
1 polymer ?
#
loop_
_entity_poly.entity_id
_entity_poly.type
_entity_poly.pdbx_seq_one_letter_code
_entity_poly.pdbx_strand_id
1 'polypeptide(L)'
;MACDTFLKISQKCRRKFVTLQAGENQAFVEDLLVQLPTIVSDLQTHQVHSFYESVGSMLVAETNDSRKHQLLKQLMELPNGAWSGIMAGAAADVRMLFDQGTIKEVNKILKTNVCVCKSIGAGFSSQMINIFNDLMNVHKAFSAEIENFVAKGGPISVKSAEVRAMRSVKREVLCLIQTFVEVSNDKRMMLDQFMPAMLSPILTNYKSSLPAARDS
;
A
#
# COMPACT_ATOMS: atom_id res chain seq x y z
N MET A 1 14.12 -12.26 -12.32
CA MET A 1 15.39 -12.88 -11.91
C MET A 1 16.20 -12.00 -10.96
N ALA A 2 16.61 -10.78 -11.34
CA ALA A 2 17.40 -9.90 -10.45
C ALA A 2 16.68 -9.58 -9.13
N CYS A 3 15.42 -9.12 -9.16
CA CYS A 3 14.63 -8.85 -7.96
C CYS A 3 14.37 -10.11 -7.11
N ASP A 4 14.16 -11.26 -7.73
CA ASP A 4 13.94 -12.52 -7.00
C ASP A 4 15.18 -12.95 -6.22
N THR A 5 16.36 -12.82 -6.84
CA THR A 5 17.64 -13.06 -6.18
C THR A 5 17.87 -12.05 -5.07
N PHE A 6 17.60 -10.77 -5.32
CA PHE A 6 17.71 -9.73 -4.31
C PHE A 6 16.80 -9.99 -3.10
N LEU A 7 15.56 -10.40 -3.31
CA LEU A 7 14.62 -10.78 -2.25
C LEU A 7 15.15 -11.95 -1.41
N LYS A 8 15.64 -13.01 -2.06
CA LYS A 8 16.22 -14.17 -1.36
C LYS A 8 17.42 -13.78 -0.49
N ILE A 9 18.33 -12.96 -1.02
CA ILE A 9 19.49 -12.46 -0.27
C ILE A 9 19.01 -11.59 0.90
N SER A 10 18.06 -10.69 0.66
CA SER A 10 17.49 -9.80 1.68
C SER A 10 16.88 -10.59 2.83
N GLN A 11 16.11 -11.64 2.54
CA GLN A 11 15.49 -12.48 3.56
C GLN A 11 16.51 -13.30 4.37
N LYS A 12 17.55 -13.85 3.71
CA LYS A 12 18.57 -14.67 4.39
C LYS A 12 19.63 -13.85 5.12
N CYS A 13 19.94 -12.65 4.64
CA CYS A 13 21.03 -11.81 5.12
C CYS A 13 20.59 -10.47 5.74
N ARG A 14 19.28 -10.27 6.01
CA ARG A 14 18.68 -9.01 6.53
C ARG A 14 19.51 -8.25 7.57
N ARG A 15 20.10 -8.93 8.56
CA ARG A 15 20.91 -8.30 9.62
C ARG A 15 22.15 -7.57 9.09
N LYS A 16 22.73 -8.03 7.99
CA LYS A 16 23.92 -7.42 7.38
C LYS A 16 23.62 -6.08 6.71
N PHE A 17 22.37 -5.87 6.29
CA PHE A 17 21.96 -4.64 5.62
C PHE A 17 21.72 -3.47 6.58
N VAL A 18 21.29 -3.77 7.81
CA VAL A 18 20.96 -2.75 8.82
C VAL A 18 22.11 -2.47 9.81
N THR A 19 23.13 -3.33 9.83
CA THR A 19 24.32 -3.15 10.68
C THR A 19 25.46 -2.50 9.90
N LEU A 20 26.19 -1.60 10.57
CA LEU A 20 27.41 -1.01 10.05
C LEU A 20 28.45 -2.13 9.83
N GLN A 21 28.96 -2.26 8.61
CA GLN A 21 30.04 -3.21 8.30
C GLN A 21 31.40 -2.56 8.50
N ALA A 22 32.44 -3.38 8.73
CA ALA A 22 33.81 -2.88 8.90
C ALA A 22 34.30 -2.20 7.62
N GLY A 23 34.80 -0.97 7.76
CA GLY A 23 35.29 -0.16 6.63
C GLY A 23 34.22 0.70 5.95
N GLU A 24 32.95 0.58 6.34
CA GLU A 24 31.86 1.42 5.85
C GLU A 24 31.58 2.59 6.80
N ASN A 25 30.98 3.66 6.28
CA ASN A 25 30.60 4.84 7.08
C ASN A 25 29.17 4.75 7.63
N GLN A 26 28.30 3.98 6.99
CA GLN A 26 26.91 3.80 7.38
C GLN A 26 26.40 2.39 7.00
N ALA A 27 25.18 2.03 7.43
CA ALA A 27 24.63 0.74 7.05
C ALA A 27 24.18 0.77 5.59
N PHE A 28 24.38 -0.34 4.85
CA PHE A 28 24.05 -0.39 3.42
C PHE A 28 22.59 -0.02 3.12
N VAL A 29 21.64 -0.31 4.02
CA VAL A 29 20.24 0.08 3.84
C VAL A 29 20.06 1.60 3.69
N GLU A 30 20.91 2.41 4.31
CA GLU A 30 20.85 3.87 4.21
C GLU A 30 21.30 4.34 2.81
N ASP A 31 22.40 3.80 2.29
CA ASP A 31 22.83 4.05 0.91
C ASP A 31 21.79 3.58 -0.12
N LEU A 32 21.19 2.42 0.13
CA LEU A 32 20.17 1.83 -0.73
C LEU A 32 18.93 2.73 -0.81
N LEU A 33 18.50 3.31 0.32
CA LEU A 33 17.34 4.20 0.38
C LEU A 33 17.62 5.55 -0.29
N VAL A 34 18.84 6.08 -0.19
CA VAL A 34 19.25 7.29 -0.92
C VAL A 34 19.21 7.08 -2.43
N GLN A 35 19.67 5.93 -2.91
CA GLN A 35 19.67 5.59 -4.34
C GLN A 35 18.35 5.02 -4.85
N LEU A 36 17.36 4.87 -3.98
CA LEU A 36 16.07 4.24 -4.29
C LEU A 36 15.42 4.80 -5.57
N PRO A 37 15.32 6.14 -5.80
CA PRO A 37 14.68 6.67 -7.00
C PRO A 37 15.36 6.22 -8.30
N THR A 38 16.69 6.12 -8.29
CA THR A 38 17.50 5.67 -9.43
C THR A 38 17.37 4.17 -9.64
N ILE A 39 17.35 3.37 -8.57
CA ILE A 39 17.28 1.91 -8.67
C ILE A 39 15.93 1.46 -9.24
N VAL A 40 14.83 2.11 -8.84
CA VAL A 40 13.48 1.68 -9.23
C VAL A 40 12.96 2.31 -10.52
N SER A 41 13.68 3.27 -11.12
CA SER A 41 13.22 4.00 -12.32
C SER A 41 12.98 3.09 -13.52
N ASP A 42 13.83 2.07 -13.67
CA ASP A 42 13.83 1.19 -14.84
C ASP A 42 13.09 -0.13 -14.57
N LEU A 43 12.50 -0.27 -13.38
CA LEU A 43 11.81 -1.48 -12.96
C LEU A 43 10.36 -1.48 -13.42
N GLN A 44 9.90 -2.64 -13.87
CA GLN A 44 8.48 -2.89 -14.10
C GLN A 44 7.73 -2.94 -12.76
N THR A 45 6.42 -2.65 -12.77
CA THR A 45 5.59 -2.58 -11.55
C THR A 45 5.76 -3.78 -10.60
N HIS A 46 5.77 -5.00 -11.13
CA HIS A 46 5.95 -6.21 -10.30
C HIS A 46 7.35 -6.32 -9.68
N GLN A 47 8.37 -5.81 -10.37
CA GLN A 47 9.74 -5.74 -9.89
C GLN A 47 9.89 -4.68 -8.80
N VAL A 48 9.21 -3.53 -8.94
CA VAL A 48 9.12 -2.52 -7.88
C VAL A 48 8.52 -3.13 -6.62
N HIS A 49 7.40 -3.86 -6.73
CA HIS A 49 6.77 -4.53 -5.58
C HIS A 49 7.73 -5.51 -4.88
N SER A 50 8.40 -6.36 -5.65
CA SER A 50 9.39 -7.31 -5.15
C SER A 50 10.59 -6.61 -4.48
N PHE A 51 11.04 -5.48 -5.05
CA PHE A 51 12.12 -4.69 -4.50
C PHE A 51 11.73 -4.09 -3.14
N TYR A 52 10.57 -3.46 -3.03
CA TYR A 52 10.07 -2.90 -1.77
C TYR A 52 9.86 -3.98 -0.70
N GLU A 53 9.39 -5.18 -1.07
CA GLU A 53 9.32 -6.35 -0.16
C GLU A 53 10.71 -6.77 0.34
N SER A 54 11.71 -6.72 -0.54
CA SER A 54 13.10 -7.05 -0.21
C SER A 54 13.64 -6.09 0.85
N VAL A 55 13.48 -4.78 0.63
CA VAL A 55 13.92 -3.76 1.59
C VAL A 55 13.13 -3.85 2.89
N GLY A 56 11.81 -4.00 2.83
CA GLY A 56 10.98 -4.21 4.03
C GLY A 56 11.44 -5.42 4.87
N SER A 57 11.88 -6.51 4.23
CA SER A 57 12.45 -7.68 4.90
C SER A 57 13.79 -7.39 5.62
N MET A 58 14.57 -6.42 5.13
CA MET A 58 15.79 -5.94 5.81
C MET A 58 15.44 -5.17 7.07
N LEU A 59 14.47 -4.25 6.99
CA LEU A 59 14.07 -3.35 8.08
C LEU A 59 13.54 -4.12 9.31
N VAL A 60 12.99 -5.32 9.14
CA VAL A 60 12.63 -6.21 10.27
C VAL A 60 13.81 -6.49 11.19
N ALA A 61 15.02 -6.55 10.65
CA ALA A 61 16.22 -6.85 11.43
C ALA A 61 16.73 -5.67 12.26
N GLU A 62 16.21 -4.45 12.05
CA GLU A 62 16.53 -3.28 12.87
C GLU A 62 15.89 -3.42 14.25
N THR A 63 16.69 -3.31 15.31
CA THR A 63 16.23 -3.46 16.69
C THR A 63 15.89 -2.13 17.33
N ASN A 64 16.44 -1.03 16.82
CA ASN A 64 16.09 0.31 17.25
C ASN A 64 14.80 0.77 16.55
N ASP A 65 13.69 0.82 17.29
CA ASP A 65 12.39 1.19 16.72
C ASP A 65 12.34 2.62 16.16
N SER A 66 13.06 3.56 16.77
CA SER A 66 13.16 4.94 16.24
C SER A 66 13.86 4.96 14.88
N ARG A 67 14.97 4.22 14.73
CA ARG A 67 15.69 4.10 13.45
C ARG A 67 14.87 3.33 12.42
N LYS A 68 14.22 2.23 12.83
CA LYS A 68 13.30 1.46 11.96
C LYS A 68 12.20 2.34 11.40
N HIS A 69 11.60 3.20 12.22
CA HIS A 69 10.59 4.16 11.80
C HIS A 69 11.14 5.17 10.79
N GLN A 70 12.35 5.70 11.00
CA GLN A 70 13.00 6.61 10.05
C GLN A 70 13.29 5.93 8.70
N LEU A 71 13.83 4.70 8.73
CA LEU A 71 14.10 3.92 7.52
C LEU A 71 12.81 3.58 6.77
N LEU A 72 11.73 3.23 7.48
CA LEU A 72 10.42 3.00 6.84
C LEU A 72 9.89 4.28 6.18
N LYS A 73 10.03 5.43 6.85
CA LYS A 73 9.61 6.72 6.30
C LYS A 73 10.35 7.04 5.00
N GLN A 74 11.67 6.82 4.97
CA GLN A 74 12.49 7.00 3.76
C GLN A 74 12.10 6.01 2.65
N LEU A 75 11.91 4.72 2.99
CA LEU A 75 11.44 3.71 2.02
C LEU A 75 10.12 4.12 1.36
N MET A 76 9.20 4.66 2.14
CA MET A 76 7.87 5.02 1.66
C MET A 76 7.78 6.44 1.09
N GLU A 77 8.87 7.19 0.99
CA GLU A 77 8.85 8.59 0.54
C GLU A 77 8.30 8.75 -0.89
N LEU A 78 8.80 7.97 -1.85
CA LEU A 78 8.33 7.97 -3.24
C LEU A 78 6.82 7.62 -3.36
N PRO A 79 6.33 6.48 -2.83
CA PRO A 79 4.91 6.15 -2.92
C PRO A 79 4.04 7.13 -2.13
N ASN A 80 4.51 7.67 -1.00
CA ASN A 80 3.77 8.67 -0.23
C ASN A 80 3.67 10.01 -0.96
N GLY A 81 4.73 10.43 -1.66
CA GLY A 81 4.71 11.63 -2.49
C GLY A 81 3.71 11.50 -3.64
N ALA A 82 3.74 10.38 -4.36
CA ALA A 82 2.78 10.08 -5.43
C ALA A 82 1.35 10.00 -4.89
N TRP A 83 1.13 9.31 -3.75
CA TRP A 83 -0.16 9.22 -3.09
C TRP A 83 -0.72 10.59 -2.73
N SER A 84 0.09 11.41 -2.06
CA SER A 84 -0.31 12.75 -1.62
C SER A 84 -0.66 13.64 -2.79
N GLY A 85 0.07 13.54 -3.91
CA GLY A 85 -0.26 14.25 -5.15
C GLY A 85 -1.62 13.84 -5.72
N ILE A 86 -1.91 12.53 -5.76
CA ILE A 86 -3.21 12.01 -6.23
C ILE A 86 -4.33 12.47 -5.30
N MET A 87 -4.14 12.40 -3.97
CA MET A 87 -5.16 12.80 -3.00
C MET A 87 -5.43 14.31 -3.04
N ALA A 88 -4.39 15.14 -3.18
CA ALA A 88 -4.54 16.58 -3.36
C ALA A 88 -5.31 16.92 -4.64
N GLY A 89 -5.04 16.20 -5.75
CA GLY A 89 -5.82 16.31 -6.96
C GLY A 89 -7.28 15.93 -6.73
N ALA A 90 -7.54 14.77 -6.14
CA ALA A 90 -8.88 14.26 -5.87
C ALA A 90 -9.71 15.18 -4.96
N ALA A 91 -9.07 15.89 -4.03
CA ALA A 91 -9.72 16.89 -3.19
C ALA A 91 -10.26 18.09 -3.99
N ALA A 92 -9.61 18.43 -5.11
CA ALA A 92 -10.08 19.47 -6.03
C ALA A 92 -11.11 18.93 -7.04
N ASP A 93 -10.87 17.75 -7.61
CA ASP A 93 -11.81 17.05 -8.50
C ASP A 93 -11.70 15.53 -8.33
N VAL A 94 -12.71 14.96 -7.67
CA VAL A 94 -12.80 13.51 -7.40
C VAL A 94 -12.79 12.68 -8.69
N ARG A 95 -13.23 13.24 -9.83
CA ARG A 95 -13.31 12.50 -11.10
C ARG A 95 -11.94 12.05 -11.60
N MET A 96 -10.87 12.75 -11.25
CA MET A 96 -9.50 12.38 -11.62
C MET A 96 -9.06 11.02 -11.03
N LEU A 97 -9.69 10.57 -9.95
CA LEU A 97 -9.45 9.22 -9.40
C LEU A 97 -9.86 8.11 -10.37
N PHE A 98 -10.82 8.40 -11.26
CA PHE A 98 -11.41 7.41 -12.15
C PHE A 98 -10.70 7.33 -13.52
N ASP A 99 -9.69 8.18 -13.74
CA ASP A 99 -8.85 8.11 -14.93
C ASP A 99 -8.04 6.82 -14.92
N GLN A 100 -7.94 6.16 -16.08
CA GLN A 100 -7.26 4.86 -16.19
C GLN A 100 -5.80 4.90 -15.71
N GLY A 101 -5.10 6.02 -15.94
CA GLY A 101 -3.74 6.23 -15.45
C GLY A 101 -3.68 6.31 -13.93
N THR A 102 -4.55 7.12 -13.32
CA THR A 102 -4.66 7.27 -11.87
C THR A 102 -5.03 5.95 -11.19
N ILE A 103 -6.00 5.20 -11.73
CA ILE A 103 -6.38 3.88 -11.20
C ILE A 103 -5.20 2.91 -11.19
N LYS A 104 -4.38 2.91 -12.25
CA LYS A 104 -3.17 2.07 -12.32
C LYS A 104 -2.13 2.48 -11.28
N GLU A 105 -1.88 3.77 -11.11
CA GLU A 105 -0.91 4.27 -10.12
C GLU A 105 -1.38 4.03 -8.69
N VAL A 106 -2.67 4.26 -8.39
CA VAL A 106 -3.28 3.92 -7.09
C VAL A 106 -3.11 2.43 -6.79
N ASN A 107 -3.45 1.53 -7.72
CA ASN A 107 -3.24 0.09 -7.52
C ASN A 107 -1.76 -0.25 -7.28
N LYS A 108 -0.83 0.38 -8.01
CA LYS A 108 0.61 0.17 -7.84
C LYS A 108 1.06 0.60 -6.44
N ILE A 109 0.65 1.77 -5.96
CA ILE A 109 0.97 2.29 -4.62
C ILE A 109 0.40 1.38 -3.52
N LEU A 110 -0.85 0.96 -3.65
CA LEU A 110 -1.50 0.07 -2.68
C LEU A 110 -0.77 -1.27 -2.59
N LYS A 111 -0.45 -1.90 -3.72
CA LYS A 111 0.34 -3.15 -3.77
C LYS A 111 1.74 -2.99 -3.17
N THR A 112 2.40 -1.86 -3.42
CA THR A 112 3.69 -1.55 -2.76
C THR A 112 3.52 -1.54 -1.24
N ASN A 113 2.46 -0.89 -0.73
CA ASN A 113 2.16 -0.88 0.70
C ASN A 113 1.87 -2.29 1.23
N VAL A 114 1.14 -3.14 0.50
CA VAL A 114 0.89 -4.55 0.90
C VAL A 114 2.21 -5.32 1.03
N CYS A 115 3.10 -5.22 0.03
CA CYS A 115 4.42 -5.86 0.05
C CYS A 115 5.28 -5.41 1.24
N VAL A 116 5.31 -4.11 1.52
CA VAL A 116 6.06 -3.57 2.67
C VAL A 116 5.41 -3.99 3.98
N CYS A 117 4.09 -3.89 4.11
CA CYS A 117 3.35 -4.28 5.30
C CYS A 117 3.59 -5.74 5.68
N LYS A 118 3.46 -6.65 4.70
CA LYS A 118 3.72 -8.07 4.89
C LYS A 118 5.15 -8.36 5.30
N SER A 119 6.13 -7.66 4.71
CA SER A 119 7.55 -7.93 4.96
C SER A 119 8.04 -7.35 6.29
N ILE A 120 7.66 -6.11 6.65
CA ILE A 120 8.12 -5.44 7.88
C ILE A 120 7.31 -5.84 9.13
N GLY A 121 6.07 -6.27 8.96
CA GLY A 121 5.17 -6.66 10.04
C GLY A 121 4.71 -5.47 10.91
N ALA A 122 4.70 -5.65 12.25
CA ALA A 122 4.22 -4.65 13.21
C ALA A 122 4.92 -3.27 13.09
N GLY A 123 6.12 -3.20 12.50
CA GLY A 123 6.81 -1.95 12.20
C GLY A 123 6.08 -1.05 11.19
N PHE A 124 5.07 -1.57 10.48
CA PHE A 124 4.29 -0.83 9.48
C PHE A 124 3.32 0.19 10.10
N SER A 125 3.08 0.14 11.41
CA SER A 125 2.02 0.89 12.10
C SER A 125 2.02 2.39 11.76
N SER A 126 3.18 3.04 11.75
CA SER A 126 3.26 4.47 11.43
C SER A 126 2.88 4.81 9.99
N GLN A 127 3.23 3.93 9.04
CA GLN A 127 2.85 4.12 7.64
C GLN A 127 1.35 3.92 7.47
N MET A 128 0.76 2.92 8.13
CA MET A 128 -0.69 2.72 8.11
C MET A 128 -1.43 3.95 8.66
N ILE A 129 -1.04 4.46 9.83
CA ILE A 129 -1.64 5.67 10.42
C ILE A 129 -1.62 6.84 9.44
N ASN A 130 -0.50 7.02 8.71
CA ASN A 130 -0.33 8.12 7.77
C ASN A 130 -1.32 8.09 6.59
N ILE A 131 -1.65 6.91 6.06
CA ILE A 131 -2.47 6.79 4.84
C ILE A 131 -3.92 6.36 5.10
N PHE A 132 -4.23 5.93 6.32
CA PHE A 132 -5.47 5.19 6.60
C PHE A 132 -6.76 5.98 6.31
N ASN A 133 -6.82 7.27 6.64
CA ASN A 133 -8.00 8.08 6.36
C ASN A 133 -8.24 8.22 4.84
N ASP A 134 -7.16 8.43 4.09
CA ASP A 134 -7.24 8.51 2.62
C ASP A 134 -7.64 7.16 2.01
N LEU A 135 -7.13 6.04 2.54
CA LEU A 135 -7.56 4.70 2.10
C LEU A 135 -9.07 4.52 2.23
N MET A 136 -9.66 4.98 3.35
CA MET A 136 -11.10 4.92 3.57
C MET A 136 -11.87 5.82 2.62
N ASN A 137 -11.36 7.02 2.33
CA ASN A 137 -11.97 7.94 1.38
C ASN A 137 -11.92 7.41 -0.06
N VAL A 138 -10.78 6.85 -0.47
CA VAL A 138 -10.61 6.19 -1.77
C VAL A 138 -11.57 5.01 -1.89
N HIS A 139 -11.65 4.14 -0.89
CA HIS A 139 -12.58 3.01 -0.91
C HIS A 139 -14.04 3.48 -1.09
N LYS A 140 -14.46 4.51 -0.34
CA LYS A 140 -15.81 5.10 -0.46
C LYS A 140 -16.07 5.70 -1.85
N ALA A 141 -15.14 6.49 -2.37
CA ALA A 141 -15.28 7.15 -3.67
C ALA A 141 -15.41 6.14 -4.82
N PHE A 142 -14.56 5.12 -4.83
CA PHE A 142 -14.63 4.05 -5.83
C PHE A 142 -15.90 3.20 -5.71
N SER A 143 -16.38 2.95 -4.48
CA SER A 143 -17.68 2.29 -4.27
C SER A 143 -18.83 3.08 -4.87
N ALA A 144 -18.92 4.38 -4.57
CA ALA A 144 -19.99 5.25 -5.07
C ALA A 144 -19.96 5.31 -6.61
N GLU A 145 -18.78 5.37 -7.21
CA GLU A 145 -18.68 5.42 -8.67
C GLU A 145 -19.05 4.10 -9.35
N ILE A 146 -18.69 2.95 -8.76
CA ILE A 146 -19.19 1.65 -9.25
C ILE A 146 -20.71 1.60 -9.17
N GLU A 147 -21.32 2.07 -8.08
CA GLU A 147 -22.78 2.13 -7.94
C GLU A 147 -23.41 3.02 -9.01
N ASN A 148 -22.82 4.18 -9.31
CA ASN A 148 -23.25 5.07 -10.41
C ASN A 148 -23.21 4.38 -11.78
N PHE A 149 -22.15 3.62 -12.07
CA PHE A 149 -22.03 2.85 -13.32
C PHE A 149 -23.09 1.76 -13.45
N VAL A 150 -23.44 1.09 -12.34
CA VAL A 150 -24.47 0.05 -12.33
C VAL A 150 -25.87 0.65 -12.45
N ALA A 151 -26.13 1.79 -11.80
CA ALA A 151 -27.40 2.50 -11.91
C ALA A 151 -27.67 2.99 -13.35
N LYS A 152 -26.64 3.49 -14.04
CA LYS A 152 -26.78 4.01 -15.42
C LYS A 152 -26.78 2.92 -16.49
N GLY A 153 -25.89 1.93 -16.38
CA GLY A 153 -25.66 0.91 -17.41
C GLY A 153 -26.37 -0.43 -17.16
N GLY A 154 -27.12 -0.54 -16.07
CA GLY A 154 -27.74 -1.79 -15.63
C GLY A 154 -26.71 -2.86 -15.20
N PRO A 155 -27.16 -4.09 -14.88
CA PRO A 155 -26.28 -5.13 -14.34
C PRO A 155 -25.12 -5.56 -15.25
N ILE A 156 -25.19 -5.28 -16.56
CA ILE A 156 -24.14 -5.65 -17.52
C ILE A 156 -22.89 -4.78 -17.39
N SER A 157 -23.02 -3.55 -16.89
CA SER A 157 -21.90 -2.61 -16.71
C SER A 157 -20.87 -3.10 -15.69
N VAL A 158 -21.28 -4.00 -14.78
CA VAL A 158 -20.39 -4.71 -13.84
C VAL A 158 -19.22 -5.41 -14.54
N LYS A 159 -19.41 -5.86 -15.79
CA LYS A 159 -18.39 -6.59 -16.55
C LYS A 159 -17.40 -5.67 -17.28
N SER A 160 -17.63 -4.36 -17.29
CA SER A 160 -16.81 -3.39 -18.01
C SER A 160 -15.37 -3.37 -17.48
N ALA A 161 -14.44 -2.92 -18.32
CA ALA A 161 -13.02 -2.83 -17.94
C ALA A 161 -12.80 -1.81 -16.80
N GLU A 162 -13.57 -0.72 -16.83
CA GLU A 162 -13.56 0.38 -15.87
C GLU A 162 -14.01 -0.12 -14.50
N VAL A 163 -15.17 -0.80 -14.42
CA VAL A 163 -15.68 -1.35 -13.16
C VAL A 163 -14.72 -2.41 -12.59
N ARG A 164 -14.12 -3.25 -13.45
CA ARG A 164 -13.11 -4.23 -13.01
C ARG A 164 -11.86 -3.54 -12.43
N ALA A 165 -11.40 -2.46 -13.04
CA ALA A 165 -10.25 -1.70 -12.58
C ALA A 165 -10.55 -1.00 -11.23
N MET A 166 -11.74 -0.40 -11.09
CA MET A 166 -12.20 0.20 -9.83
C MET A 166 -12.33 -0.83 -8.70
N ARG A 167 -12.86 -2.02 -8.99
CA ARG A 167 -12.91 -3.13 -8.02
C ARG A 167 -11.53 -3.62 -7.62
N SER A 168 -10.54 -3.57 -8.52
CA SER A 168 -9.16 -3.89 -8.17
C SER A 168 -8.63 -2.96 -7.08
N VAL A 169 -8.88 -1.65 -7.19
CA VAL A 169 -8.48 -0.68 -6.16
C VAL A 169 -9.13 -1.02 -4.81
N LYS A 170 -10.45 -1.22 -4.79
CA LYS A 170 -11.17 -1.58 -3.56
C LYS A 170 -10.62 -2.82 -2.89
N ARG A 171 -10.42 -3.90 -3.67
CA ARG A 171 -9.83 -5.15 -3.16
C ARG A 171 -8.43 -4.93 -2.59
N GLU A 172 -7.62 -4.09 -3.23
CA GLU A 172 -6.27 -3.83 -2.74
C GLU A 172 -6.26 -3.00 -1.45
N VAL A 173 -7.20 -2.06 -1.27
CA VAL A 173 -7.39 -1.38 0.02
C VAL A 173 -7.74 -2.37 1.12
N LEU A 174 -8.69 -3.29 0.85
CA LEU A 174 -9.07 -4.32 1.81
C LEU A 174 -7.91 -5.30 2.09
N CYS A 175 -7.15 -5.68 1.06
CA CYS A 175 -5.96 -6.52 1.17
C CYS A 175 -4.90 -5.88 2.09
N LEU A 176 -4.63 -4.59 1.94
CA LEU A 176 -3.69 -3.87 2.79
C LEU A 176 -4.15 -3.82 4.25
N ILE A 177 -5.43 -3.54 4.46
CA ILE A 177 -6.01 -3.51 5.81
C ILE A 177 -5.96 -4.89 6.45
N GLN A 178 -6.36 -5.94 5.72
CA GLN A 178 -6.29 -7.32 6.19
C GLN A 178 -4.85 -7.70 6.54
N THR A 179 -3.89 -7.43 5.64
CA THR A 179 -2.47 -7.71 5.86
C THR A 179 -1.98 -7.00 7.13
N PHE A 180 -2.36 -5.74 7.33
CA PHE A 180 -1.98 -4.99 8.51
C PHE A 180 -2.58 -5.56 9.80
N VAL A 181 -3.85 -5.96 9.79
CA VAL A 181 -4.50 -6.64 10.93
C VAL A 181 -3.76 -7.94 11.28
N GLU A 182 -3.37 -8.72 10.28
CA GLU A 182 -2.68 -10.00 10.45
C GLU A 182 -1.28 -9.85 11.06
N VAL A 183 -0.56 -8.77 10.72
CA VAL A 183 0.81 -8.54 11.21
C VAL A 183 0.92 -7.62 12.44
N SER A 184 -0.18 -6.99 12.84
CA SER A 184 -0.20 -6.06 13.98
C SER A 184 -0.24 -6.80 15.31
N ASN A 185 0.63 -6.37 16.23
CA ASN A 185 0.70 -6.92 17.59
C ASN A 185 -0.10 -6.08 18.62
N ASP A 186 -0.45 -4.83 18.28
CA ASP A 186 -1.19 -3.93 19.18
C ASP A 186 -2.70 -3.96 18.89
N LYS A 187 -3.37 -4.87 19.60
CA LYS A 187 -4.82 -5.05 19.50
C LYS A 187 -5.61 -3.82 19.97
N ARG A 188 -5.07 -3.02 20.90
CA ARG A 188 -5.79 -1.84 21.42
C ARG A 188 -5.79 -0.71 20.39
N MET A 189 -4.63 -0.43 19.80
CA MET A 189 -4.53 0.53 18.69
C MET A 189 -5.49 0.15 17.55
N MET A 190 -5.55 -1.15 17.20
CA MET A 190 -6.49 -1.66 16.19
C MET A 190 -7.95 -1.39 16.57
N LEU A 191 -8.35 -1.67 17.81
CA LEU A 191 -9.72 -1.49 18.28
C LEU A 191 -10.13 -0.02 18.41
N ASP A 192 -9.24 0.83 18.90
CA ASP A 192 -9.60 2.20 19.24
C ASP A 192 -9.46 3.16 18.04
N GLN A 193 -8.44 2.95 17.19
CA GLN A 193 -8.14 3.89 16.09
C GLN A 193 -8.67 3.43 14.73
N PHE A 194 -8.63 2.13 14.45
CA PHE A 194 -8.90 1.62 13.09
C PHE A 194 -10.31 1.04 12.94
N MET A 195 -10.77 0.22 13.89
CA MET A 195 -12.06 -0.47 13.81
C MET A 195 -13.28 0.46 13.62
N PRO A 196 -13.41 1.60 14.31
CA PRO A 196 -14.56 2.48 14.13
C PRO A 196 -14.66 3.04 12.71
N ALA A 197 -13.51 3.41 12.15
CA ALA A 197 -13.39 3.98 10.81
C ALA A 197 -13.53 2.93 9.69
N MET A 198 -13.20 1.65 9.97
CA MET A 198 -13.38 0.55 9.01
C MET A 198 -14.82 0.04 8.96
N LEU A 199 -15.45 -0.19 10.12
CA LEU A 199 -16.73 -0.91 10.18
C LEU A 199 -17.87 -0.13 9.52
N SER A 200 -17.97 1.17 9.79
CA SER A 200 -19.10 1.97 9.29
C SER A 200 -19.15 2.06 7.75
N PRO A 201 -18.07 2.43 7.05
CA PRO A 201 -18.09 2.54 5.59
C PRO A 201 -18.18 1.20 4.88
N ILE A 202 -17.43 0.19 5.35
CA ILE A 202 -17.30 -1.10 4.67
C ILE A 202 -18.58 -1.90 4.83
N LEU A 203 -19.13 -2.02 6.05
CA LEU A 203 -20.34 -2.80 6.29
C LEU A 203 -21.58 -2.15 5.65
N THR A 204 -21.66 -0.81 5.69
CA THR A 204 -22.75 -0.09 5.03
C THR A 204 -22.70 -0.32 3.51
N ASN A 205 -21.52 -0.20 2.91
CA ASN A 205 -21.36 -0.44 1.48
C ASN A 205 -21.64 -1.88 1.07
N TYR A 206 -21.18 -2.86 1.87
CA TYR A 206 -21.47 -4.27 1.62
C TYR A 206 -22.99 -4.57 1.66
N LYS A 207 -23.69 -3.96 2.62
CA LYS A 207 -25.15 -4.10 2.78
C LYS A 207 -25.91 -3.46 1.62
N SER A 208 -25.50 -2.27 1.16
CA SER A 208 -26.19 -1.52 0.10
C SER A 208 -25.88 -2.03 -1.31
N SER A 209 -24.71 -2.66 -1.51
CA SER A 209 -24.28 -3.13 -2.82
C SER A 209 -25.10 -4.32 -3.32
N LEU A 210 -25.44 -4.30 -4.62
CA LEU A 210 -26.03 -5.42 -5.35
C LEU A 210 -25.14 -6.68 -5.22
N PRO A 211 -25.70 -7.90 -5.19
CA PRO A 211 -24.89 -9.12 -5.05
C PRO A 211 -23.75 -9.25 -6.06
N ALA A 212 -23.96 -8.86 -7.31
CA ALA A 212 -22.94 -8.85 -8.36
C ALA A 212 -21.89 -7.73 -8.22
N ALA A 213 -22.12 -6.76 -7.33
CA ALA A 213 -21.26 -5.63 -7.01
C ALA A 213 -20.54 -5.73 -5.67
N ARG A 214 -20.88 -6.73 -4.86
CA ARG A 214 -20.15 -7.04 -3.63
C ARG A 214 -18.75 -7.50 -3.97
N ASP A 215 -17.80 -7.07 -3.16
CA ASP A 215 -16.42 -7.56 -3.23
C ASP A 215 -16.42 -9.02 -2.77
N SER A 216 -16.12 -9.93 -3.70
CA SER A 216 -15.89 -11.35 -3.48
C SER A 216 -14.41 -11.66 -3.55
#